data_AF-A0A0A8UKE2-F1
#
_entry.id   AF-A0A0A8UKE2-F1
#
_cell.length_a   1.000
_cell.length_b   1.000
_cell.length_c   1.000
_cell.angle_alpha   90.00
_cell.angle_beta   90.00
_cell.angle_gamma   90.00
#
_symmetry.space_group_name_H-M   'P 1'
#
loop_
_entity.id
_entity.type
_entity.pdbx_description
1 polymer ?
#
loop_
_entity_poly.entity_id
_entity_poly.type
_entity_poly.pdbx_seq_one_letter_code
_entity_poly.pdbx_strand_id
1 'polypeptide(L)'
;MKKILISLILLTCLNATYAGQYSETCSGWLSWFQPVCIRMHQLWNEGNNELYVTGYAWHNRFTYPSYKVKSYNELAWGGGLGKGLYDEKGDWHGIYALAFLDSHKNVEPALGYAFLKVAHLSDNTRIGAGYTVLVTARPDILNNIPFPGILPWISLSHRSVTLSATYVPGSGREGNVLFILGKWTFNFM
;
A
#
# COMPACT_ATOMS: atom_id res chain seq x y z
N MET A 1 -17.96 16.45 -40.23
CA MET A 1 -16.69 15.69 -40.14
C MET A 1 -15.51 16.50 -39.60
N LYS A 2 -15.23 17.73 -40.09
CA LYS A 2 -14.12 18.58 -39.57
C LYS A 2 -14.22 18.97 -38.08
N LYS A 3 -15.42 19.21 -37.53
CA LYS A 3 -15.60 19.58 -36.10
C LYS A 3 -15.36 18.42 -35.12
N ILE A 4 -15.58 17.18 -35.54
CA ILE A 4 -15.37 15.97 -34.72
C ILE A 4 -13.86 15.66 -34.62
N LEU A 5 -13.12 15.89 -35.72
CA LEU A 5 -11.67 15.67 -35.76
C LEU A 5 -10.90 16.63 -34.83
N ILE A 6 -11.34 17.89 -34.72
CA ILE A 6 -10.74 18.90 -33.83
C ILE A 6 -10.98 18.55 -32.36
N SER A 7 -12.15 18.01 -32.00
CA SER A 7 -12.46 17.57 -30.64
C SER A 7 -11.64 16.34 -30.22
N LEU A 8 -11.31 15.45 -31.15
CA LEU A 8 -10.51 14.26 -30.87
C LEU A 8 -9.03 14.61 -30.66
N ILE A 9 -8.51 15.59 -31.41
CA ILE A 9 -7.13 16.10 -31.27
C ILE A 9 -6.95 16.85 -29.94
N LEU A 10 -7.94 17.65 -29.52
CA LEU A 10 -7.89 18.37 -28.24
C LEU A 10 -7.87 17.42 -27.03
N LEU A 11 -8.61 16.31 -27.10
CA LEU A 11 -8.66 15.30 -26.04
C LEU A 11 -7.37 14.49 -25.93
N THR A 12 -6.66 14.27 -27.05
CA THR A 12 -5.34 13.60 -27.05
C THR A 12 -4.21 14.49 -26.53
N CYS A 13 -4.29 15.81 -26.70
CA CYS A 13 -3.27 16.75 -26.22
C CYS A 13 -3.32 16.99 -24.70
N LEU A 14 -4.49 16.81 -24.07
CA LEU A 14 -4.66 16.95 -22.62
C LEU A 14 -3.99 15.80 -21.84
N ASN A 15 -3.92 14.59 -22.37
CA ASN A 15 -3.24 13.48 -21.69
C ASN A 15 -1.71 13.54 -21.82
N ALA A 16 -1.19 14.06 -22.93
CA ALA A 16 0.24 14.20 -23.15
C ALA A 16 0.91 15.29 -22.29
N THR A 17 0.14 16.28 -21.83
CA THR A 17 0.64 17.39 -21.01
C THR A 17 0.92 16.98 -19.56
N TYR A 18 0.13 16.07 -18.97
CA TYR A 18 0.36 15.62 -17.59
C TYR A 18 1.58 14.72 -17.42
N ALA A 19 1.81 13.78 -18.35
CA ALA A 19 3.01 12.94 -18.32
C ALA A 19 4.31 13.75 -18.46
N GLY A 20 4.27 14.85 -19.22
CA GLY A 20 5.40 15.79 -19.36
C GLY A 20 5.70 16.58 -18.08
N GLN A 21 4.67 16.97 -17.32
CA GLN A 21 4.81 17.82 -16.12
C GLN A 21 5.62 17.15 -15.00
N TYR A 22 5.44 15.83 -14.80
CA TYR A 22 6.21 15.09 -13.79
C TYR A 22 7.65 14.83 -14.22
N SER A 23 7.87 14.67 -15.52
CA SER A 23 9.22 14.49 -16.08
C SER A 23 10.08 15.73 -15.84
N GLU A 24 9.53 16.95 -16.00
CA GLU A 24 10.23 18.19 -15.68
C GLU A 24 10.51 18.32 -14.17
N THR A 25 9.52 18.04 -13.33
CA THR A 25 9.66 18.10 -11.86
C THR A 25 10.75 17.15 -11.35
N CYS A 26 10.86 15.97 -11.96
CA CYS A 26 11.82 14.94 -11.58
C CYS A 26 13.14 15.01 -12.37
N SER A 27 13.32 15.97 -13.27
CA SER A 27 14.50 16.07 -14.15
C SER A 27 15.83 16.16 -13.41
N GLY A 28 15.84 16.78 -12.21
CA GLY A 28 17.01 16.90 -11.34
C GLY A 28 17.39 15.63 -10.58
N TRP A 29 16.58 14.57 -10.62
CA TRP A 29 16.91 13.29 -10.00
C TRP A 29 17.86 12.50 -10.88
N LEU A 30 18.70 11.66 -10.25
CA LEU A 30 19.51 10.68 -10.98
C LEU A 30 18.58 9.82 -11.85
N SER A 31 18.98 9.57 -13.10
CA SER A 31 18.14 8.93 -14.13
C SER A 31 17.48 7.62 -13.67
N TRP A 32 18.20 6.82 -12.89
CA TRP A 32 17.71 5.55 -12.35
C TRP A 32 16.65 5.70 -11.24
N PHE A 33 16.56 6.87 -10.59
CA PHE A 33 15.53 7.18 -9.60
C PHE A 33 14.37 8.03 -10.13
N GLN A 34 14.50 8.62 -11.33
CA GLN A 34 13.42 9.38 -11.95
C GLN A 34 12.07 8.63 -11.96
N PRO A 35 12.01 7.31 -12.28
CA PRO A 35 10.75 6.57 -12.23
C PRO A 35 10.09 6.55 -10.85
N VAL A 36 10.89 6.51 -9.77
CA VAL A 36 10.38 6.56 -8.40
C VAL A 36 9.78 7.94 -8.11
N CYS A 37 10.50 9.02 -8.44
CA CYS A 37 10.00 10.39 -8.27
C CYS A 37 8.70 10.60 -9.05
N ILE A 38 8.67 10.21 -10.33
CA ILE A 38 7.48 10.33 -11.18
C ILE A 38 6.30 9.56 -10.57
N ARG A 39 6.53 8.31 -10.14
CA ARG A 39 5.47 7.48 -9.55
C ARG A 39 4.95 8.05 -8.24
N MET A 40 5.82 8.59 -7.38
CA MET A 40 5.40 9.23 -6.14
C MET A 40 4.56 10.48 -6.41
N HIS A 41 4.95 11.28 -7.40
CA HIS A 41 4.21 12.47 -7.78
C HIS A 41 2.84 12.11 -8.39
N GLN A 42 2.78 11.09 -9.25
CA GLN A 42 1.51 10.56 -9.77
C GLN A 42 0.60 10.08 -8.63
N LEU A 43 1.11 9.26 -7.70
CA LEU A 43 0.33 8.80 -6.54
C LEU A 43 -0.20 9.95 -5.70
N TRP A 44 0.61 10.99 -5.50
CA TRP A 44 0.23 12.13 -4.66
C TRP A 44 -0.88 12.96 -5.30
N ASN A 45 -0.79 13.22 -6.61
CA ASN A 45 -1.69 14.16 -7.30
C ASN A 45 -2.90 13.48 -7.97
N GLU A 46 -2.75 12.24 -8.44
CA GLU A 46 -3.78 11.50 -9.18
C GLU A 46 -4.34 10.31 -8.42
N GLY A 47 -3.64 9.84 -7.38
CA GLY A 47 -4.09 8.71 -6.58
C GLY A 47 -5.42 9.00 -5.87
N ASN A 48 -6.28 8.00 -5.77
CA ASN A 48 -7.49 8.08 -4.95
C ASN A 48 -7.10 8.13 -3.47
N ASN A 49 -7.96 8.68 -2.61
CA ASN A 49 -7.74 8.64 -1.16
C ASN A 49 -8.14 7.27 -0.61
N GLU A 50 -7.40 6.80 0.38
CA GLU A 50 -7.63 5.50 0.99
C GLU A 50 -7.60 5.60 2.52
N LEU A 51 -8.63 5.06 3.15
CA LEU A 51 -8.70 4.86 4.59
C LEU A 51 -8.38 3.40 4.88
N TYR A 52 -7.43 3.18 5.78
CA TYR A 52 -7.01 1.87 6.22
C TYR A 52 -7.51 1.62 7.64
N VAL A 53 -8.03 0.41 7.87
CA VAL A 53 -8.46 -0.06 9.19
C VAL A 53 -7.75 -1.38 9.47
N THR A 54 -6.97 -1.43 10.54
CA THR A 54 -6.27 -2.64 10.97
C THR A 54 -7.04 -3.29 12.11
N GLY A 55 -6.90 -4.59 12.30
CA GLY A 55 -7.63 -5.25 13.39
C GLY A 55 -7.16 -6.64 13.78
N TYR A 56 -6.40 -7.34 12.95
CA TYR A 56 -6.00 -8.70 13.27
C TYR A 56 -4.57 -9.05 12.85
N ALA A 57 -3.81 -9.57 13.80
CA ALA A 57 -2.47 -10.12 13.63
C ALA A 57 -2.44 -11.56 14.14
N TRP A 58 -2.42 -12.52 13.22
CA TRP A 58 -2.38 -13.94 13.55
C TRP A 58 -0.95 -14.44 13.64
N HIS A 59 -0.55 -14.94 14.82
CA HIS A 59 0.74 -15.59 15.02
C HIS A 59 0.70 -17.04 14.51
N ASN A 60 1.69 -17.47 13.74
CA ASN A 60 1.66 -18.81 13.16
C ASN A 60 1.63 -19.91 14.24
N ARG A 61 0.55 -20.70 14.27
CA ARG A 61 0.31 -21.74 15.28
C ARG A 61 1.26 -22.95 15.15
N PHE A 62 1.91 -23.11 14.01
CA PHE A 62 2.97 -24.11 13.82
C PHE A 62 4.32 -23.65 14.39
N THR A 63 4.49 -22.34 14.58
CA THR A 63 5.74 -21.74 15.06
C THR A 63 5.66 -21.38 16.55
N TYR A 64 4.52 -20.85 17.00
CA TYR A 64 4.35 -20.38 18.38
C TYR A 64 3.56 -21.39 19.22
N PRO A 65 4.05 -21.76 20.42
CA PRO A 65 3.27 -22.57 21.35
C PRO A 65 2.07 -21.77 21.87
N SER A 66 0.99 -22.48 22.18
CA SER A 66 -0.30 -21.88 22.55
C SER A 66 -0.22 -20.91 23.73
N TYR A 67 0.60 -21.18 24.75
CA TYR A 67 0.79 -20.29 25.89
C TYR A 67 1.40 -18.94 25.49
N LYS A 68 2.28 -18.94 24.48
CA LYS A 68 2.95 -17.72 24.01
C LYS A 68 1.99 -16.88 23.15
N VAL A 69 1.22 -17.53 22.27
CA VAL A 69 0.15 -16.86 21.51
C VAL A 69 -0.84 -16.18 22.45
N LYS A 70 -1.27 -16.85 23.53
CA LYS A 70 -2.18 -16.28 24.54
C LYS A 70 -1.61 -15.06 25.28
N SER A 71 -0.28 -14.91 25.30
CA SER A 71 0.38 -13.74 25.91
C SER A 71 0.42 -12.53 24.96
N TYR A 72 0.23 -12.73 23.66
CA TYR A 72 0.30 -11.68 22.67
C TYR A 72 -1.06 -11.04 22.37
N ASN A 73 -1.01 -9.76 22.01
CA ASN A 73 -2.15 -9.08 21.41
C ASN A 73 -2.27 -9.46 19.92
N GLU A 74 -3.35 -10.13 19.55
CA GLU A 74 -3.71 -10.37 18.14
C GLU A 74 -4.73 -9.35 17.60
N LEU A 75 -5.28 -8.52 18.49
CA LEU A 75 -6.17 -7.43 18.11
C LEU A 75 -5.34 -6.20 17.76
N ALA A 76 -4.76 -6.20 16.57
CA ALA A 76 -3.92 -5.13 16.06
C ALA A 76 -4.74 -3.93 15.58
N TRP A 77 -5.59 -3.40 16.47
CA TRP A 77 -6.46 -2.27 16.20
C TRP A 77 -5.66 -1.02 15.88
N GLY A 78 -6.17 -0.26 14.93
CA GLY A 78 -5.53 0.94 14.43
C GLY A 78 -6.05 1.27 13.04
N GLY A 79 -5.24 1.98 12.29
CA GLY A 79 -5.59 2.39 10.94
C GLY A 79 -4.67 3.48 10.43
N GLY A 80 -5.10 4.12 9.36
CA GLY A 80 -4.35 5.22 8.79
C GLY A 80 -4.86 5.62 7.42
N LEU A 81 -4.04 6.38 6.72
CA LEU A 81 -4.42 7.01 5.46
C LEU A 81 -3.38 6.68 4.39
N GLY A 82 -3.83 6.71 3.14
CA GLY A 82 -2.95 6.52 2.01
C GLY A 82 -3.54 7.03 0.72
N LYS A 83 -2.77 6.83 -0.35
CA LYS A 83 -3.19 7.08 -1.72
C LYS A 83 -2.91 5.88 -2.59
N GLY A 84 -3.85 5.55 -3.46
CA GLY A 84 -3.78 4.39 -4.35
C GLY A 84 -4.09 4.73 -5.80
N LEU A 85 -3.32 4.15 -6.70
CA LEU A 85 -3.34 4.39 -8.15
C LEU A 85 -3.28 3.04 -8.87
N TYR A 86 -4.13 2.85 -9.87
CA TYR A 86 -3.95 1.80 -10.87
C TYR A 86 -3.17 2.36 -12.04
N ASP A 87 -2.09 1.69 -12.42
CA ASP A 87 -1.26 2.12 -13.54
C ASP A 87 -1.89 1.74 -14.90
N GLU A 88 -1.20 2.06 -15.99
CA GLU A 88 -1.66 1.82 -17.36
C GLU A 88 -1.79 0.31 -17.68
N LYS A 89 -1.15 -0.55 -16.88
CA LYS A 89 -1.23 -2.01 -16.99
C LYS A 89 -2.32 -2.59 -16.08
N GLY A 90 -3.00 -1.74 -15.32
CA GLY A 90 -3.98 -2.14 -14.32
C GLY A 90 -3.36 -2.75 -13.07
N ASP A 91 -2.05 -2.62 -12.85
CA ASP A 91 -1.37 -2.99 -11.62
C ASP A 91 -1.58 -1.88 -10.57
N TRP A 92 -1.68 -2.22 -9.28
CA TRP A 92 -1.97 -1.26 -8.22
C TRP A 92 -0.69 -0.81 -7.51
N HIS A 93 -0.63 0.48 -7.23
CA HIS A 93 0.42 1.15 -6.48
C HIS A 93 -0.21 1.92 -5.34
N GLY A 94 0.45 1.97 -4.19
CA GLY A 94 -0.03 2.78 -3.09
C GLY A 94 1.06 3.25 -2.15
N ILE A 95 0.82 4.41 -1.54
CA ILE A 95 1.55 4.89 -0.36
C ILE A 95 0.60 4.92 0.82
N TYR A 96 1.08 4.56 2.00
CA TYR A 96 0.27 4.53 3.21
C TYR A 96 1.08 4.95 4.42
N ALA A 97 0.39 5.54 5.39
CA ALA A 97 0.86 5.74 6.75
C ALA A 97 -0.18 5.13 7.70
N LEU A 98 0.25 4.18 8.53
CA LEU A 98 -0.55 3.45 9.50
C LEU A 98 0.00 3.65 10.91
N ALA A 99 -0.87 3.52 11.90
CA ALA A 99 -0.49 3.29 13.29
C ALA A 99 -1.43 2.24 13.87
N PHE A 100 -0.87 1.21 14.51
CA PHE A 100 -1.63 0.09 15.05
C PHE A 100 -1.00 -0.46 16.33
N LEU A 101 -1.76 -1.24 17.09
CA LEU A 101 -1.25 -1.90 18.29
C LEU A 101 -0.44 -3.16 17.92
N ASP A 102 0.79 -3.23 18.41
CA ASP A 102 1.66 -4.39 18.25
C ASP A 102 1.28 -5.55 19.19
N SER A 103 2.08 -6.62 19.19
CA SER A 103 1.85 -7.81 20.03
C SER A 103 2.00 -7.55 21.54
N HIS A 104 2.62 -6.44 21.94
CA HIS A 104 2.76 -5.96 23.31
C HIS A 104 1.83 -4.78 23.63
N LYS A 105 0.89 -4.45 22.73
CA LYS A 105 -0.05 -3.32 22.84
C LYS A 105 0.60 -1.94 22.82
N ASN A 106 1.80 -1.82 22.25
CA ASN A 106 2.41 -0.53 21.95
C ASN A 106 1.93 -0.03 20.59
N VAL A 107 1.91 1.29 20.41
CA VAL A 107 1.65 1.87 19.09
C VAL A 107 2.87 1.66 18.20
N GLU A 108 2.65 1.01 17.06
CA GLU A 108 3.62 0.80 15.99
C GLU A 108 3.21 1.63 14.76
N PRO A 109 3.97 2.69 14.41
CA PRO A 109 3.76 3.42 13.16
C PRO A 109 4.43 2.71 11.98
N ALA A 110 3.77 2.68 10.82
CA ALA A 110 4.33 2.16 9.58
C ALA A 110 4.06 3.13 8.42
N LEU A 111 5.12 3.52 7.69
CA LEU A 111 5.04 4.30 6.47
C LEU A 111 5.59 3.45 5.32
N GLY A 112 4.83 3.28 4.24
CA GLY A 112 5.26 2.38 3.19
C GLY A 112 4.73 2.70 1.80
N TYR A 113 5.37 2.06 0.83
CA TYR A 113 4.93 1.94 -0.55
C TYR A 113 4.60 0.47 -0.83
N ALA A 114 3.54 0.23 -1.59
CA ALA A 114 3.14 -1.11 -2.01
C ALA A 114 2.89 -1.16 -3.51
N PHE A 115 3.24 -2.29 -4.10
CA PHE A 115 2.99 -2.64 -5.49
C PHE A 115 2.31 -4.00 -5.55
N LEU A 116 1.21 -4.09 -6.29
CA LEU A 116 0.49 -5.33 -6.53
C LEU A 116 0.27 -5.53 -8.02
N LYS A 117 0.60 -6.72 -8.50
CA LYS A 117 0.10 -7.21 -9.78
C LYS A 117 -1.36 -7.61 -9.61
N VAL A 118 -2.25 -7.12 -10.47
CA VAL A 118 -3.70 -7.27 -10.26
C VAL A 118 -4.39 -8.02 -11.39
N ALA A 119 -5.16 -9.04 -11.03
CA ALA A 119 -6.12 -9.71 -11.88
C ALA A 119 -7.50 -9.07 -11.72
N HIS A 120 -8.09 -8.58 -12.82
CA HIS A 120 -9.43 -8.00 -12.85
C HIS A 120 -10.44 -9.07 -13.23
N LEU A 121 -11.12 -9.64 -12.23
CA LEU A 121 -12.07 -10.76 -12.42
C LEU A 121 -13.43 -10.29 -12.95
N SER A 122 -13.78 -9.03 -12.69
CA SER A 122 -14.94 -8.32 -13.24
C SER A 122 -14.70 -6.81 -13.07
N ASP A 123 -15.63 -5.98 -13.55
CA ASP A 123 -15.58 -4.52 -13.39
C ASP A 123 -15.43 -4.07 -11.93
N ASN A 124 -15.95 -4.88 -11.00
CA ASN A 124 -15.98 -4.57 -9.58
C ASN A 124 -15.02 -5.42 -8.74
N THR A 125 -14.56 -6.58 -9.21
CA THR A 125 -13.81 -7.54 -8.38
C THR A 125 -12.39 -7.71 -8.89
N ARG A 126 -11.42 -7.53 -8.00
CA ARG A 126 -9.99 -7.61 -8.31
C ARG A 126 -9.26 -8.43 -7.25
N ILE A 127 -8.25 -9.19 -7.67
CA ILE A 127 -7.31 -9.87 -6.77
C ILE A 127 -5.91 -9.38 -7.09
N GLY A 128 -5.15 -8.98 -6.07
CA GLY A 128 -3.80 -8.47 -6.24
C GLY A 128 -2.79 -9.23 -5.39
N ALA A 129 -1.57 -9.40 -5.90
CA ALA A 129 -0.45 -9.95 -5.17
C ALA A 129 0.85 -9.21 -5.54
N GLY A 130 1.71 -8.99 -4.55
CA GLY A 130 2.98 -8.30 -4.74
C GLY A 130 3.68 -8.07 -3.40
N TYR A 131 4.17 -6.86 -3.19
CA TYR A 131 5.00 -6.54 -2.04
C TYR A 131 4.77 -5.12 -1.53
N THR A 132 5.21 -4.89 -0.29
CA THR A 132 5.39 -3.56 0.27
C THR A 132 6.80 -3.40 0.79
N VAL A 133 7.35 -2.19 0.60
CA VAL A 133 8.54 -1.72 1.32
C VAL A 133 8.08 -0.64 2.29
N LEU A 134 8.54 -0.72 3.54
CA LEU A 134 8.08 0.16 4.60
C LEU A 134 9.21 0.51 5.54
N VAL A 135 8.98 1.57 6.32
CA VAL A 135 9.74 1.90 7.52
C VAL A 135 8.76 1.83 8.68
N THR A 136 9.16 1.14 9.74
CA THR A 136 8.38 1.01 10.99
C THR A 136 9.30 1.25 12.18
N ALA A 137 8.71 1.47 13.35
CA ALA A 137 9.44 1.62 14.60
C ALA A 137 8.69 0.92 15.73
N ARG A 138 9.42 0.26 16.62
CA ARG A 138 8.81 -0.40 17.78
C ARG A 138 9.62 -0.15 19.05
N PRO A 139 8.99 -0.01 20.23
CA PRO A 139 9.74 0.22 21.46
C PRO A 139 10.64 -0.95 21.85
N ASP A 140 10.19 -2.17 21.55
CA ASP A 140 10.90 -3.42 21.85
C ASP A 140 11.92 -3.82 20.77
N ILE A 141 12.02 -3.08 19.65
CA ILE A 141 12.99 -3.32 18.58
C ILE A 141 13.83 -2.06 18.36
N LEU A 142 15.15 -2.17 18.50
CA LEU A 142 16.08 -1.05 18.30
C LEU A 142 15.72 0.23 19.09
N ASN A 143 15.00 0.11 20.20
CA ASN A 143 14.59 1.23 21.06
C ASN A 143 13.89 2.38 20.30
N ASN A 144 12.87 2.07 19.47
CA ASN A 144 12.15 3.03 18.62
C ASN A 144 12.96 3.69 17.49
N ILE A 145 14.18 3.23 17.20
CA ILE A 145 14.89 3.66 15.98
C ILE A 145 14.16 3.09 14.76
N PRO A 146 13.70 3.91 13.80
CA PRO A 146 13.01 3.41 12.62
C PRO A 146 13.88 2.47 11.79
N PHE A 147 13.30 1.36 11.33
CA PHE A 147 13.99 0.36 10.53
C PHE A 147 13.17 -0.02 9.28
N PRO A 148 13.85 -0.37 8.17
CA PRO A 148 13.18 -0.75 6.94
C PRO A 148 12.66 -2.19 7.02
N GLY A 149 11.62 -2.48 6.25
CA GLY A 149 11.07 -3.81 6.04
C GLY A 149 10.60 -4.00 4.60
N ILE A 150 10.57 -5.26 4.16
CA ILE A 150 9.92 -5.67 2.91
C ILE A 150 9.05 -6.89 3.20
N LEU A 151 7.79 -6.82 2.79
CA LEU A 151 6.81 -7.85 3.09
C LEU A 151 5.99 -8.21 1.85
N PRO A 152 5.58 -9.48 1.69
CA PRO A 152 4.57 -9.84 0.69
C PRO A 152 3.24 -9.17 1.02
N TRP A 153 2.46 -8.81 0.01
CA TRP A 153 1.14 -8.21 0.17
C TRP A 153 0.15 -8.84 -0.81
N ILE A 154 -1.01 -9.21 -0.30
CA ILE A 154 -2.13 -9.72 -1.10
C ILE A 154 -3.40 -8.89 -0.83
N SER A 155 -4.29 -8.85 -1.82
CA SER A 155 -5.54 -8.12 -1.72
C SER A 155 -6.69 -8.80 -2.47
N LEU A 156 -7.89 -8.64 -1.93
CA LEU A 156 -9.16 -8.92 -2.57
C LEU A 156 -10.00 -7.65 -2.51
N SER A 157 -10.33 -7.07 -3.66
CA SER A 157 -11.10 -5.84 -3.77
C SER A 157 -12.45 -6.11 -4.39
N HIS A 158 -13.49 -5.51 -3.82
CA HIS A 158 -14.81 -5.41 -4.43
C HIS A 158 -15.29 -3.95 -4.37
N ARG A 159 -15.48 -3.32 -5.54
CA ARG A 159 -15.74 -1.89 -5.70
C ARG A 159 -14.68 -1.06 -4.96
N SER A 160 -15.10 -0.23 -4.01
CA SER A 160 -14.26 0.65 -3.20
C SER A 160 -13.69 -0.01 -1.94
N VAL A 161 -14.05 -1.26 -1.63
CA VAL A 161 -13.61 -1.94 -0.42
C VAL A 161 -12.60 -3.01 -0.78
N THR A 162 -11.52 -3.07 -0.01
CA THR A 162 -10.45 -4.05 -0.17
C THR A 162 -10.14 -4.71 1.16
N LEU A 163 -10.09 -6.04 1.16
CA LEU A 163 -9.44 -6.81 2.22
C LEU A 163 -8.01 -7.10 1.80
N SER A 164 -7.04 -6.77 2.65
CA SER A 164 -5.63 -7.00 2.39
C SER A 164 -4.97 -7.76 3.52
N ALA A 165 -3.88 -8.46 3.18
CA ALA A 165 -3.03 -9.08 4.18
C ALA A 165 -1.55 -9.02 3.78
N THR A 166 -0.70 -8.97 4.79
CA THR A 166 0.75 -9.09 4.66
C THR A 166 1.28 -10.12 5.65
N TYR A 167 2.40 -10.76 5.35
CA TYR A 167 3.02 -11.76 6.23
C TYR A 167 4.41 -11.31 6.62
N VAL A 168 4.66 -11.18 7.91
CA VAL A 168 5.98 -10.87 8.47
C VAL A 168 6.77 -12.17 8.56
N PRO A 169 7.77 -12.42 7.69
CA PRO A 169 8.61 -13.58 7.82
C PRO A 169 9.47 -13.46 9.08
N GLY A 170 9.90 -14.58 9.62
CA GLY A 170 10.83 -14.56 10.75
C GLY A 170 11.39 -15.92 11.07
N SER A 171 12.39 -15.95 11.95
CA SER A 171 13.06 -17.16 12.40
C SER A 171 12.73 -17.42 13.87
N GLY A 172 12.37 -18.67 14.18
CA GLY A 172 12.08 -19.07 15.56
C GLY A 172 10.91 -18.30 16.18
N ARG A 173 11.19 -17.45 17.18
CA ARG A 173 10.17 -16.77 18.02
C ARG A 173 9.93 -15.30 17.66
N GLU A 174 10.48 -14.86 16.53
CA GLU A 174 10.27 -13.52 15.99
C GLU A 174 9.64 -13.64 14.60
N GLY A 175 8.73 -12.74 14.24
CA GLY A 175 7.97 -12.79 12.99
C GLY A 175 7.00 -13.98 12.92
N ASN A 176 6.78 -14.51 11.72
CA ASN A 176 5.73 -15.51 11.42
C ASN A 176 4.32 -15.04 11.79
N VAL A 177 3.98 -13.83 11.36
CA VAL A 177 2.71 -13.17 11.67
C VAL A 177 1.99 -12.79 10.38
N LEU A 178 0.73 -13.19 10.25
CA LEU A 178 -0.18 -12.70 9.22
C LEU A 178 -0.92 -11.47 9.76
N PHE A 179 -0.76 -10.33 9.09
CA PHE A 179 -1.41 -9.09 9.44
C PHE A 179 -2.53 -8.78 8.44
N ILE A 180 -3.74 -8.55 8.92
CA ILE A 180 -4.95 -8.34 8.12
C ILE A 180 -5.47 -6.93 8.33
N LEU A 181 -5.83 -6.29 7.22
CA LEU A 181 -6.35 -4.93 7.19
C LEU A 181 -7.45 -4.76 6.15
N GLY A 182 -8.42 -3.91 6.46
CA GLY A 182 -9.40 -3.39 5.53
C GLY A 182 -8.94 -2.06 4.94
N LYS A 183 -9.36 -1.79 3.71
CA LYS A 183 -9.10 -0.53 3.03
C LYS A 183 -10.36 -0.06 2.31
N TRP A 184 -10.67 1.22 2.42
CA TRP A 184 -11.74 1.87 1.70
C TRP A 184 -11.18 3.00 0.83
N THR A 185 -11.42 2.91 -0.48
CA THR A 185 -11.00 3.90 -1.47
C THR A 185 -12.14 4.87 -1.77
N PHE A 186 -11.88 6.17 -1.66
CA PHE A 186 -12.86 7.22 -1.84
C PHE A 186 -12.25 8.47 -2.49
N ASN A 187 -13.11 9.30 -3.08
CA ASN A 187 -12.75 10.60 -3.62
C ASN A 187 -13.58 11.67 -2.93
N PHE A 188 -12.93 12.75 -2.50
CA PHE A 188 -13.62 13.97 -2.12
C PHE A 188 -13.98 14.67 -3.43
N MET A 189 -15.15 14.35 -3.99
CA MET A 189 -15.72 15.16 -5.07
C MET A 189 -16.02 16.57 -4.55
#